data_AF-A0A4W5N9G6-F1
#
_entry.id   AF-A0A4W5N9G6-F1
#
_cell.length_a   1.000
_cell.length_b   1.000
_cell.length_c   1.000
_cell.angle_alpha   90.00
_cell.angle_beta   90.00
_cell.angle_gamma   90.00
#
_symmetry.space_group_name_H-M   'P 1'
#
loop_
_entity.id
_entity.type
_entity.pdbx_description
1 polymer ?
#
loop_
_entity_poly.entity_id
_entity_poly.type
_entity_poly.pdbx_seq_one_letter_code
_entity_poly.pdbx_strand_id
1 'polypeptide(L)'
;MIEKVHFHLQIIIFFFILDRFYPWTLHKPTPQTGRVLHLSKEKRFHHHVSICKATTLLWETINLQGTGSVKTIFEEELGVVDFHLSNKSCILYVSETDIVAGNNYKRKLVRFRNANSSLQGIVLVEKTRLSEQYFSAMQKFVVFELGLTLLPVASQLEASQLLTQIVHGESKDNPFRRKSVSRLLDPLVMSLVQQIPGVGKVKAMALLQHYTSIHQLCNAGTQELQQIVGQATAQHIRNFFHNPLV
;
A
#
# COMPACT_ATOMS: atom_id res chain seq x y z
N MET A 1 -36.03 -12.70 -27.28
CA MET A 1 -36.44 -11.77 -26.20
C MET A 1 -37.14 -12.45 -25.02
N ILE A 2 -37.50 -13.75 -25.12
CA ILE A 2 -38.24 -14.49 -24.08
C ILE A 2 -37.32 -15.21 -23.08
N GLU A 3 -36.08 -15.58 -23.45
CA GLU A 3 -35.13 -16.24 -22.52
C GLU A 3 -34.60 -15.34 -21.39
N LYS A 4 -34.46 -14.02 -21.63
CA LYS A 4 -33.98 -13.07 -20.59
C LYS A 4 -34.99 -12.90 -19.45
N VAL A 5 -36.29 -13.07 -19.72
CA VAL A 5 -37.34 -12.92 -18.71
C VAL A 5 -37.42 -14.17 -17.82
N HIS A 6 -37.14 -15.35 -18.39
CA HIS A 6 -37.19 -16.61 -17.65
C HIS A 6 -36.05 -16.76 -16.62
N PHE A 7 -34.84 -16.29 -16.96
CA PHE A 7 -33.71 -16.29 -16.03
C PHE A 7 -33.92 -15.31 -14.87
N HIS A 8 -34.56 -14.16 -15.16
CA HIS A 8 -34.84 -13.13 -14.16
C HIS A 8 -35.92 -13.57 -13.16
N LEU A 9 -36.91 -14.37 -13.60
CA LEU A 9 -37.98 -14.85 -12.74
C LEU A 9 -37.53 -15.99 -11.80
N GLN A 10 -36.64 -16.88 -12.26
CA GLN A 10 -36.08 -17.94 -11.41
C GLN A 10 -35.20 -17.38 -10.27
N ILE A 11 -34.45 -16.31 -10.53
CA ILE A 11 -33.61 -15.66 -9.51
C ILE A 11 -34.47 -14.97 -8.44
N ILE A 12 -35.59 -14.35 -8.83
CA ILE A 12 -36.48 -13.66 -7.87
C ILE A 12 -37.17 -14.67 -6.95
N ILE A 13 -37.59 -15.82 -7.47
CA ILE A 13 -38.23 -16.87 -6.67
C ILE A 13 -37.24 -17.49 -5.67
N PHE A 14 -35.97 -17.69 -6.07
CA PHE A 14 -34.93 -18.20 -5.17
C PHE A 14 -34.62 -17.22 -4.03
N PHE A 15 -34.67 -15.90 -4.30
CA PHE A 15 -34.48 -14.85 -3.29
C PHE A 15 -35.60 -14.80 -2.24
N PHE A 16 -36.85 -15.07 -2.63
CA PHE A 16 -37.99 -15.01 -1.70
C PHE A 16 -38.06 -16.21 -0.74
N ILE A 17 -37.48 -17.35 -1.13
CA ILE A 17 -37.49 -18.57 -0.31
C ILE A 17 -36.43 -18.53 0.80
N LEU A 18 -35.26 -17.93 0.55
CA LEU A 18 -34.18 -17.88 1.53
C LEU A 18 -34.42 -16.86 2.66
N ASP A 19 -35.18 -15.79 2.41
CA ASP A 19 -35.47 -14.74 3.41
C ASP A 19 -36.46 -15.23 4.51
N ARG A 20 -37.23 -16.29 4.24
CA ARG A 20 -38.18 -16.87 5.22
C ARG A 20 -37.57 -17.88 6.20
N PHE A 21 -36.36 -18.39 5.95
CA PHE A 21 -35.83 -19.53 6.71
C PHE A 21 -34.80 -19.18 7.80
N TYR A 22 -34.31 -17.93 7.90
CA TYR A 22 -33.29 -17.56 8.91
C TYR A 22 -33.55 -16.19 9.58
N PRO A 23 -34.27 -16.15 10.71
CA PRO A 23 -34.33 -14.97 11.57
C PRO A 23 -33.02 -14.82 12.37
N TRP A 24 -32.30 -13.71 12.20
CA TRP A 24 -31.03 -13.45 12.88
C TRP A 24 -31.24 -12.71 14.22
N THR A 25 -30.65 -13.25 15.29
CA THR A 25 -30.59 -12.62 16.63
C THR A 25 -29.35 -11.73 16.78
N LEU A 26 -29.55 -10.55 17.35
CA LEU A 26 -28.53 -9.51 17.55
C LEU A 26 -27.72 -9.82 18.83
N HIS A 27 -26.43 -10.13 18.72
CA HIS A 27 -25.54 -10.25 19.89
C HIS A 27 -24.56 -9.06 19.95
N LYS A 28 -24.51 -8.36 21.08
CA LYS A 28 -23.57 -7.23 21.33
C LYS A 28 -22.13 -7.75 21.50
N PRO A 29 -21.10 -7.07 20.97
CA PRO A 29 -19.72 -7.53 21.09
C PRO A 29 -19.02 -6.98 22.36
N THR A 30 -18.23 -7.85 22.99
CA THR A 30 -17.20 -7.55 24.01
C THR A 30 -15.86 -7.20 23.35
N PRO A 31 -14.98 -6.43 24.03
CA PRO A 31 -13.72 -6.00 23.44
C PRO A 31 -12.67 -7.10 23.58
N GLN A 32 -12.26 -7.71 22.47
CA GLN A 32 -11.03 -8.49 22.42
C GLN A 32 -10.19 -8.14 21.18
N THR A 33 -8.90 -7.99 21.47
CA THR A 33 -7.74 -7.69 20.62
C THR A 33 -7.57 -8.72 19.50
N GLY A 34 -8.38 -8.62 18.45
CA GLY A 34 -8.25 -9.37 17.20
C GLY A 34 -7.93 -8.44 16.03
N ARG A 35 -7.33 -8.97 14.96
CA ARG A 35 -7.12 -8.25 13.70
C ARG A 35 -8.45 -8.19 12.95
N VAL A 36 -8.94 -6.98 12.67
CA VAL A 36 -10.30 -6.75 12.20
C VAL A 36 -10.31 -6.08 10.84
N LEU A 37 -11.10 -6.61 9.90
CA LEU A 37 -11.53 -5.98 8.66
C LEU A 37 -12.93 -5.42 8.82
N HIS A 38 -13.17 -4.16 8.48
CA HIS A 38 -14.53 -3.60 8.42
C HIS A 38 -15.04 -3.59 6.98
N LEU A 39 -16.26 -4.12 6.77
CA LEU A 39 -16.93 -4.34 5.48
C LEU A 39 -18.16 -3.47 5.34
N SER A 40 -18.34 -2.80 4.19
CA SER A 40 -19.49 -1.91 3.97
C SER A 40 -20.74 -2.70 3.63
N LYS A 41 -21.87 -2.35 4.26
CA LYS A 41 -23.20 -2.88 3.94
C LYS A 41 -24.03 -1.79 3.26
N GLU A 42 -23.86 -1.64 1.94
CA GLU A 42 -24.52 -0.56 1.19
C GLU A 42 -26.04 -0.78 1.07
N LYS A 43 -26.84 0.19 1.54
CA LYS A 43 -28.29 0.29 1.28
C LYS A 43 -28.52 1.16 0.03
N ARG A 44 -29.12 0.56 -1.01
CA ARG A 44 -29.65 1.13 -2.28
C ARG A 44 -28.65 1.26 -3.44
N PHE A 45 -28.70 0.29 -4.36
CA PHE A 45 -29.14 0.45 -5.76
C PHE A 45 -29.29 -0.97 -6.32
N HIS A 46 -30.43 -1.27 -6.97
CA HIS A 46 -30.95 -2.61 -7.27
C HIS A 46 -30.08 -3.56 -8.12
N HIS A 47 -28.84 -3.21 -8.46
CA HIS A 47 -27.90 -4.07 -9.21
C HIS A 47 -26.58 -4.35 -8.46
N HIS A 48 -26.27 -3.61 -7.38
CA HIS A 48 -25.03 -3.78 -6.60
C HIS A 48 -25.18 -4.76 -5.43
N VAL A 49 -26.43 -5.08 -5.05
CA VAL A 49 -26.75 -5.99 -3.93
C VAL A 49 -26.28 -7.43 -4.19
N SER A 50 -26.18 -7.86 -5.46
CA SER A 50 -25.64 -9.19 -5.79
C SER A 50 -24.15 -9.31 -5.50
N ILE A 51 -23.38 -8.22 -5.60
CA ILE A 51 -21.94 -8.25 -5.31
C ILE A 51 -21.75 -8.44 -3.81
N CYS A 52 -22.45 -7.69 -2.94
CA CYS A 52 -22.36 -7.86 -1.48
C CYS A 52 -22.86 -9.22 -1.01
N LYS A 53 -23.95 -9.78 -1.55
CA LYS A 53 -24.46 -11.11 -1.11
C LYS A 53 -23.64 -12.29 -1.64
N ALA A 54 -23.14 -12.23 -2.89
CA ALA A 54 -22.28 -13.28 -3.44
C ALA A 54 -20.87 -13.24 -2.82
N THR A 55 -20.34 -12.04 -2.55
CA THR A 55 -19.13 -11.90 -1.73
C THR A 55 -19.38 -12.41 -0.31
N THR A 56 -20.54 -12.15 0.32
CA THR A 56 -20.87 -12.68 1.68
C THR A 56 -20.68 -14.21 1.78
N LEU A 57 -21.20 -14.99 0.83
CA LEU A 57 -21.08 -16.46 0.84
C LEU A 57 -19.68 -16.94 0.45
N LEU A 58 -18.99 -16.24 -0.46
CA LEU A 58 -17.61 -16.57 -0.81
C LEU A 58 -16.66 -16.29 0.37
N TRP A 59 -16.85 -15.20 1.10
CA TRP A 59 -16.00 -14.81 2.25
C TRP A 59 -16.23 -15.68 3.49
N GLU A 60 -17.47 -16.10 3.78
CA GLU A 60 -17.72 -17.14 4.79
C GLU A 60 -17.07 -18.47 4.40
N THR A 61 -17.01 -18.80 3.11
CA THR A 61 -16.40 -20.04 2.60
C THR A 61 -14.86 -19.97 2.58
N ILE A 62 -14.26 -18.81 2.30
CA ILE A 62 -12.80 -18.63 2.28
C ILE A 62 -12.19 -18.74 3.69
N ASN A 63 -12.98 -18.49 4.73
CA ASN A 63 -12.61 -18.77 6.14
C ASN A 63 -12.37 -20.26 6.43
N LEU A 64 -12.75 -21.18 5.54
CA LEU A 64 -12.62 -22.63 5.77
C LEU A 64 -11.35 -23.26 5.17
N GLN A 65 -10.55 -22.57 4.33
CA GLN A 65 -9.50 -23.26 3.56
C GLN A 65 -8.10 -22.61 3.50
N GLY A 66 -7.81 -21.51 4.20
CA GLY A 66 -6.45 -20.92 4.11
C GLY A 66 -6.00 -20.10 5.32
N THR A 67 -5.12 -20.71 6.14
CA THR A 67 -4.14 -20.10 7.05
C THR A 67 -4.37 -18.65 7.53
N GLY A 68 -4.90 -18.51 8.74
CA GLY A 68 -4.92 -17.25 9.52
C GLY A 68 -6.28 -16.55 9.48
N SER A 69 -7.09 -16.74 10.52
CA SER A 69 -8.44 -16.17 10.60
C SER A 69 -8.39 -14.64 10.72
N VAL A 70 -8.67 -13.94 9.62
CA VAL A 70 -8.93 -12.50 9.65
C VAL A 70 -10.37 -12.30 10.11
N LYS A 71 -10.57 -11.56 11.20
CA LYS A 71 -11.91 -11.29 11.73
C LYS A 71 -12.58 -10.22 10.87
N THR A 72 -13.76 -10.50 10.34
CA THR A 72 -14.55 -9.52 9.58
C THR A 72 -15.64 -8.92 10.48
N ILE A 73 -15.78 -7.59 10.44
CA ILE A 73 -16.86 -6.82 11.04
C ILE A 73 -17.61 -6.14 9.90
N PHE A 74 -18.93 -6.13 9.95
CA PHE A 74 -19.76 -5.45 8.97
C PHE A 74 -20.25 -4.13 9.56
N GLU A 75 -20.15 -3.08 8.77
CA GLU A 75 -20.50 -1.71 9.13
C GLU A 75 -21.39 -1.11 8.04
N GLU A 76 -22.47 -0.42 8.41
CA GLU A 76 -23.40 0.15 7.42
C GLU A 76 -22.91 1.50 6.87
N GLU A 77 -21.98 2.17 7.56
CA GLU A 77 -21.56 3.55 7.25
C GLU A 77 -20.05 3.69 6.97
N LEU A 78 -19.55 3.00 5.94
CA LEU A 78 -18.14 3.16 5.48
C LEU A 78 -17.95 4.23 4.40
N GLY A 79 -19.01 4.99 4.09
CA GLY A 79 -18.98 6.07 3.11
C GLY A 79 -18.70 5.53 1.69
N VAL A 80 -17.65 6.04 1.04
CA VAL A 80 -17.29 5.67 -0.34
C VAL A 80 -16.33 4.47 -0.43
N VAL A 81 -15.96 3.89 0.71
CA VAL A 81 -14.96 2.82 0.84
C VAL A 81 -15.65 1.47 1.00
N ASP A 82 -15.08 0.42 0.39
CA ASP A 82 -15.63 -0.93 0.47
C ASP A 82 -15.06 -1.73 1.65
N PHE A 83 -13.76 -1.56 1.94
CA PHE A 83 -13.10 -2.23 3.06
C PHE A 83 -12.15 -1.28 3.80
N HIS A 84 -12.17 -1.32 5.13
CA HIS A 84 -11.11 -0.75 5.96
C HIS A 84 -10.19 -1.86 6.46
N LEU A 85 -8.89 -1.69 6.26
CA LEU A 85 -7.86 -2.64 6.73
C LEU A 85 -7.29 -2.19 8.07
N SER A 86 -6.84 -0.95 8.12
CA SER A 86 -6.32 -0.30 9.33
C SER A 86 -6.80 1.15 9.38
N ASN A 87 -6.45 1.85 10.46
CA ASN A 87 -6.76 3.28 10.61
C ASN A 87 -6.07 4.17 9.56
N LYS A 88 -5.23 3.60 8.69
CA LYS A 88 -4.45 4.33 7.67
C LYS A 88 -4.65 3.81 6.26
N SER A 89 -5.32 2.68 6.05
CA SER A 89 -5.47 2.10 4.71
C SER A 89 -6.85 1.51 4.47
N CYS A 90 -7.31 1.67 3.23
CA CYS A 90 -8.64 1.23 2.81
C CYS A 90 -8.66 0.78 1.36
N ILE A 91 -9.71 0.05 1.01
CA ILE A 91 -9.88 -0.59 -0.29
C ILE A 91 -11.11 -0.04 -0.99
N LEU A 92 -10.95 0.29 -2.27
CA LEU A 92 -12.04 0.57 -3.18
C LEU A 92 -12.06 -0.55 -4.23
N TYR A 93 -13.10 -1.37 -4.21
CA TYR A 93 -13.27 -2.48 -5.11
C TYR A 93 -14.11 -2.08 -6.31
N VAL A 94 -13.63 -2.45 -7.50
CA VAL A 94 -14.27 -2.18 -8.79
C VAL A 94 -14.44 -3.51 -9.52
N SER A 95 -15.69 -3.96 -9.63
CA SER A 95 -16.02 -5.21 -10.29
C SER A 95 -15.93 -5.09 -11.82
N GLU A 96 -15.93 -6.23 -12.51
CA GLU A 96 -15.95 -6.27 -13.99
C GLU A 96 -17.16 -5.48 -14.53
N THR A 97 -18.32 -5.64 -13.90
CA THR A 97 -19.56 -4.98 -14.31
C THR A 97 -19.48 -3.47 -14.12
N ASP A 98 -18.80 -2.97 -13.10
CA ASP A 98 -18.61 -1.53 -12.87
C ASP A 98 -17.73 -0.90 -13.96
N ILE A 99 -16.70 -1.62 -14.41
CA ILE A 99 -15.82 -1.17 -15.49
C ILE A 99 -16.60 -1.11 -16.81
N VAL A 100 -17.36 -2.16 -17.11
CA VAL A 100 -18.15 -2.28 -18.35
C VAL A 100 -19.34 -1.31 -18.36
N ALA A 101 -19.95 -1.04 -17.21
CA ALA A 101 -21.07 -0.10 -17.09
C ALA A 101 -20.68 1.38 -17.30
N GLY A 102 -19.38 1.68 -17.39
CA GLY A 102 -18.88 3.00 -17.76
C GLY A 102 -18.28 3.78 -16.58
N ASN A 103 -18.48 5.09 -16.53
CA ASN A 103 -17.68 5.99 -15.67
C ASN A 103 -18.19 6.13 -14.22
N ASN A 104 -19.11 5.29 -13.74
CA ASN A 104 -19.66 5.41 -12.39
C ASN A 104 -18.59 5.20 -11.30
N TYR A 105 -17.71 4.21 -11.49
CA TYR A 105 -16.59 3.99 -10.57
C TYR A 105 -15.67 5.22 -10.49
N LYS A 106 -15.48 5.98 -11.58
CA LYS A 106 -14.64 7.18 -11.57
C LYS A 106 -15.15 8.23 -10.60
N ARG A 107 -16.47 8.43 -10.54
CA ARG A 107 -17.08 9.36 -9.59
C ARG A 107 -16.84 8.91 -8.13
N LYS A 108 -16.93 7.61 -7.85
CA LYS A 108 -16.60 7.03 -6.53
C LYS A 108 -15.14 7.31 -6.16
N LEU A 109 -14.20 7.06 -7.07
CA LEU A 109 -12.76 7.27 -6.83
C LEU A 109 -12.39 8.75 -6.66
N VAL A 110 -12.98 9.65 -7.45
CA VAL A 110 -12.77 11.10 -7.31
C VAL A 110 -13.34 11.60 -5.98
N ARG A 111 -14.52 11.13 -5.57
CA ARG A 111 -15.10 11.47 -4.27
C ARG A 111 -14.20 11.01 -3.12
N PHE A 112 -13.69 9.79 -3.19
CA PHE A 112 -12.71 9.29 -2.20
C PHE A 112 -11.48 10.19 -2.13
N ARG A 113 -10.89 10.55 -3.29
CA ARG A 113 -9.70 11.40 -3.35
C ARG A 113 -9.94 12.79 -2.77
N ASN A 114 -11.13 13.36 -3.02
CA ASN A 114 -11.50 14.72 -2.59
C ASN A 114 -11.99 14.79 -1.15
N ALA A 115 -12.37 13.67 -0.54
CA ALA A 115 -12.87 13.63 0.84
C ALA A 115 -11.79 13.97 1.90
N ASN A 116 -10.58 14.38 1.49
CA ASN A 116 -9.45 14.73 2.35
C ASN A 116 -9.21 13.70 3.48
N SER A 117 -9.31 12.41 3.14
CA SER A 117 -9.00 11.35 4.08
C SER A 117 -7.48 11.22 4.20
N SER A 118 -6.98 11.07 5.43
CA SER A 118 -5.59 10.66 5.68
C SER A 118 -5.36 9.18 5.34
N LEU A 119 -6.35 8.52 4.75
CA LEU A 119 -6.35 7.11 4.41
C LEU A 119 -5.67 6.87 3.07
N GLN A 120 -4.77 5.90 3.05
CA GLN A 120 -4.19 5.36 1.83
C GLN A 120 -5.23 4.47 1.13
N GLY A 121 -5.76 4.95 0.01
CA GLY A 121 -6.68 4.19 -0.83
C GLY A 121 -5.95 3.25 -1.78
N ILE A 122 -6.33 1.97 -1.75
CA ILE A 122 -5.92 0.95 -2.72
C ILE A 122 -7.16 0.55 -3.53
N VAL A 123 -7.07 0.65 -4.85
CA VAL A 123 -8.12 0.26 -5.77
C VAL A 123 -7.87 -1.18 -6.21
N LEU A 124 -8.79 -2.09 -5.88
CA LEU A 124 -8.82 -3.45 -6.42
C LEU A 124 -9.75 -3.49 -7.62
N VAL A 125 -9.28 -4.05 -8.74
CA VAL A 125 -10.05 -4.07 -9.99
C VAL A 125 -10.09 -5.47 -10.59
N GLU A 126 -11.28 -5.94 -10.95
CA GLU A 126 -11.42 -7.20 -11.67
C GLU A 126 -10.95 -7.06 -13.12
N LYS A 127 -9.81 -7.69 -13.40
CA LYS A 127 -9.17 -7.74 -14.71
C LYS A 127 -9.39 -9.13 -15.31
N THR A 128 -10.40 -9.23 -16.16
CA THR A 128 -10.80 -10.46 -16.86
C THR A 128 -10.66 -10.26 -18.37
N ARG A 129 -10.98 -11.29 -19.15
CA ARG A 129 -11.03 -11.19 -20.62
C ARG A 129 -12.00 -10.12 -21.12
N LEU A 130 -13.09 -9.84 -20.39
CA LEU A 130 -14.09 -8.84 -20.80
C LEU A 130 -13.69 -7.42 -20.41
N SER A 131 -13.07 -7.23 -19.23
CA SER A 131 -12.64 -5.91 -18.75
C SER A 131 -11.24 -5.49 -19.24
N GLU A 132 -10.44 -6.40 -19.81
CA GLU A 132 -9.08 -6.15 -20.30
C GLU A 132 -8.98 -4.89 -21.17
N GLN A 133 -9.90 -4.75 -22.12
CA GLN A 133 -9.93 -3.63 -23.08
C GLN A 133 -10.07 -2.26 -22.41
N TYR A 134 -10.69 -2.20 -21.22
CA TYR A 134 -10.89 -0.96 -20.47
C TYR A 134 -9.77 -0.72 -19.45
N PHE A 135 -8.94 -1.72 -19.16
CA PHE A 135 -7.95 -1.68 -18.09
C PHE A 135 -6.88 -0.61 -18.32
N SER A 136 -6.42 -0.40 -19.56
CA SER A 136 -5.40 0.61 -19.85
C SER A 136 -5.86 2.04 -19.51
N ALA A 137 -7.09 2.39 -19.91
CA ALA A 137 -7.68 3.69 -19.60
C ALA A 137 -7.96 3.85 -18.09
N MET A 138 -8.42 2.78 -17.43
CA MET A 138 -8.60 2.72 -15.98
C MET A 138 -7.28 2.93 -15.23
N GLN A 139 -6.22 2.23 -15.62
CA GLN A 139 -4.89 2.37 -15.03
C GLN A 139 -4.34 3.79 -15.20
N LYS A 140 -4.50 4.38 -16.39
CA LYS A 140 -4.11 5.77 -16.63
C LYS A 140 -4.79 6.71 -15.64
N PHE A 141 -6.11 6.59 -15.54
CA PHE A 141 -6.93 7.41 -14.65
C PHE A 141 -6.57 7.21 -13.15
N VAL A 142 -6.49 5.97 -12.68
CA VAL A 142 -6.27 5.70 -11.24
C VAL A 142 -4.85 6.02 -10.80
N VAL A 143 -3.86 5.55 -11.57
CA VAL A 143 -2.45 5.63 -11.16
C VAL A 143 -1.85 7.00 -11.48
N PHE A 144 -2.08 7.53 -12.67
CA PHE A 144 -1.43 8.76 -13.11
C PHE A 144 -2.25 10.01 -12.81
N GLU A 145 -3.57 9.96 -12.95
CA GLU A 145 -4.42 11.15 -12.72
C GLU A 145 -4.82 11.31 -11.24
N LEU A 146 -5.21 10.22 -10.56
CA LEU A 146 -5.59 10.27 -9.15
C LEU A 146 -4.43 10.04 -8.16
N GLY A 147 -3.35 9.39 -8.62
CA GLY A 147 -2.21 9.01 -7.76
C GLY A 147 -2.55 7.93 -6.73
N LEU A 148 -3.52 7.05 -7.03
CA LEU A 148 -3.92 5.94 -6.17
C LEU A 148 -3.22 4.64 -6.59
N THR A 149 -3.07 3.72 -5.64
CA THR A 149 -2.57 2.37 -5.92
C THR A 149 -3.65 1.56 -6.64
N LEU A 150 -3.32 0.90 -7.74
CA LEU A 150 -4.23 0.00 -8.47
C LEU A 150 -3.67 -1.43 -8.47
N LEU A 151 -4.47 -2.40 -8.05
CA LEU A 151 -4.13 -3.81 -8.02
C LEU A 151 -5.16 -4.61 -8.84
N PRO A 152 -4.76 -5.21 -9.98
CA PRO A 152 -5.63 -6.09 -10.75
C PRO A 152 -5.79 -7.45 -10.09
N VAL A 153 -6.99 -8.03 -10.18
CA VAL A 153 -7.32 -9.38 -9.73
C VAL A 153 -8.20 -10.06 -10.77
N ALA A 154 -8.03 -11.35 -11.02
CA ALA A 154 -8.81 -12.10 -12.01
C ALA A 154 -10.19 -12.51 -11.48
N SER A 155 -10.38 -12.54 -10.16
CA SER A 155 -11.64 -12.92 -9.52
C SER A 155 -11.75 -12.42 -8.08
N GLN A 156 -12.95 -12.51 -7.51
CA GLN A 156 -13.21 -12.29 -6.09
C GLN A 156 -12.38 -13.21 -5.17
N LEU A 157 -12.11 -14.45 -5.59
CA LEU A 157 -11.27 -15.37 -4.82
C LEU A 157 -9.83 -14.85 -4.73
N GLU A 158 -9.26 -14.37 -5.83
CA GLU A 158 -7.93 -13.78 -5.81
C GLU A 158 -7.91 -12.47 -5.00
N ALA A 159 -8.96 -11.64 -5.14
CA ALA A 159 -9.14 -10.45 -4.32
C ALA A 159 -9.10 -10.80 -2.83
N SER A 160 -9.74 -11.91 -2.44
CA SER A 160 -9.78 -12.35 -1.05
C SER A 160 -8.45 -12.80 -0.47
N GLN A 161 -7.69 -13.55 -1.27
CA GLN A 161 -6.38 -14.02 -0.88
C GLN A 161 -5.42 -12.83 -0.77
N LEU A 162 -5.48 -11.90 -1.72
CA LEU A 162 -4.69 -10.69 -1.72
C LEU A 162 -5.00 -9.80 -0.51
N LEU A 163 -6.28 -9.57 -0.19
CA LEU A 163 -6.69 -8.81 0.99
C LEU A 163 -6.18 -9.44 2.28
N THR A 164 -6.30 -10.76 2.39
CA THR A 164 -5.72 -11.52 3.51
C THR A 164 -4.20 -11.28 3.61
N GLN A 165 -3.46 -11.32 2.50
CA GLN A 165 -2.01 -11.05 2.51
C GLN A 165 -1.67 -9.61 2.90
N ILE A 166 -2.46 -8.63 2.45
CA ILE A 166 -2.24 -7.21 2.83
C ILE A 166 -2.41 -7.04 4.34
N VAL A 167 -3.48 -7.57 4.92
CA VAL A 167 -3.73 -7.51 6.38
C VAL A 167 -2.62 -8.19 7.16
N HIS A 168 -2.12 -9.34 6.70
CA HIS A 168 -1.01 -10.04 7.34
C HIS A 168 0.34 -9.35 7.13
N GLY A 169 0.51 -8.63 6.02
CA GLY A 169 1.73 -7.91 5.66
C GLY A 169 1.88 -6.59 6.40
N GLU A 170 0.80 -5.92 6.77
CA GLU A 170 0.83 -4.61 7.41
C GLU A 170 1.57 -4.60 8.77
N SER A 171 1.51 -5.70 9.52
CA SER A 171 2.24 -5.86 10.78
C SER A 171 3.72 -6.21 10.63
N LYS A 172 4.18 -6.56 9.42
CA LYS A 172 5.56 -6.99 9.17
C LYS A 172 6.42 -5.80 8.81
N ASP A 173 7.65 -5.79 9.30
CA ASP A 173 8.65 -4.80 8.90
C ASP A 173 8.96 -4.96 7.40
N ASN A 174 8.78 -3.89 6.63
CA ASN A 174 9.01 -3.91 5.19
C ASN A 174 10.53 -3.78 4.90
N PRO A 175 11.18 -4.77 4.27
CA PRO A 175 12.63 -4.74 4.00
C PRO A 175 13.04 -3.65 3.00
N PHE A 176 12.10 -3.16 2.19
CA PHE A 176 12.31 -2.05 1.24
C PHE A 176 12.09 -0.68 1.89
N ARG A 177 11.54 -0.61 3.11
CA ARG A 177 11.52 0.64 3.88
C ARG A 177 12.94 0.91 4.38
N ARG A 178 13.66 1.76 3.64
CA ARG A 178 14.97 2.27 4.07
C ARG A 178 14.81 2.96 5.42
N LYS A 179 15.37 2.37 6.47
CA LYS A 179 15.59 3.04 7.75
C LYS A 179 16.88 3.86 7.59
N SER A 180 16.79 5.07 7.05
CA SER A 180 18.00 5.89 6.85
C SER A 180 18.50 6.42 8.18
N VAL A 181 19.56 5.82 8.72
CA VAL A 181 20.38 6.43 9.76
C VAL A 181 21.84 6.18 9.37
N SER A 182 22.34 6.95 8.41
CA SER A 182 23.77 6.95 8.09
C SER A 182 24.52 7.57 9.27
N ARG A 183 25.37 6.79 9.93
CA ARG A 183 26.26 7.27 11.01
C ARG A 183 27.61 7.63 10.39
N LEU A 184 28.37 8.55 10.97
CA LEU A 184 29.67 8.97 10.40
C LEU A 184 30.73 7.85 10.35
N LEU A 185 30.62 6.88 11.26
CA LEU A 185 31.47 5.68 11.27
C LEU A 185 30.90 4.53 10.44
N ASP A 186 29.87 4.80 9.63
CA ASP A 186 29.36 3.84 8.65
C ASP A 186 30.49 3.47 7.66
N PRO A 187 30.71 2.17 7.38
CA PRO A 187 31.66 1.70 6.38
C PRO A 187 31.60 2.45 5.05
N LEU A 188 30.42 2.94 4.64
CA LEU A 188 30.27 3.74 3.42
C LEU A 188 30.96 5.11 3.53
N VAL A 189 30.78 5.81 4.65
CA VAL A 189 31.42 7.10 4.91
C VAL A 189 32.94 6.93 5.05
N MET A 190 33.37 5.85 5.73
CA MET A 190 34.79 5.49 5.82
C MET A 190 35.41 5.20 4.44
N SER A 191 34.67 4.54 3.55
CA SER A 191 35.12 4.24 2.18
C SER A 191 35.19 5.50 1.32
N LEU A 192 34.29 6.46 1.54
CA LEU A 192 34.30 7.78 0.89
C LEU A 192 35.56 8.56 1.27
N VAL A 193 35.88 8.65 2.57
CA VAL A 193 37.07 9.38 3.05
C VAL A 193 38.37 8.71 2.58
N GLN A 194 38.36 7.39 2.39
CA GLN A 194 39.51 6.67 1.80
C GLN A 194 39.72 6.94 0.31
N GLN A 195 38.77 7.55 -0.40
CA GLN A 195 39.00 7.99 -1.79
C GLN A 195 39.92 9.22 -1.87
N ILE A 196 40.18 9.89 -0.74
CA ILE A 196 41.08 11.04 -0.72
C ILE A 196 42.53 10.54 -0.87
N PRO A 197 43.31 11.08 -1.83
CA PRO A 197 44.68 10.65 -2.05
C PRO A 197 45.54 10.71 -0.79
N GLY A 198 46.21 9.60 -0.45
CA GLY A 198 47.08 9.51 0.73
C GLY A 198 46.35 9.26 2.06
N VAL A 199 45.02 9.12 2.05
CA VAL A 199 44.19 8.79 3.21
C VAL A 199 43.80 7.31 3.18
N GLY A 200 44.56 6.48 3.90
CA GLY A 200 44.21 5.07 4.14
C GLY A 200 43.23 4.91 5.30
N LYS A 201 42.81 3.66 5.57
CA LYS A 201 41.82 3.30 6.61
C LYS A 201 42.10 3.92 8.00
N VAL A 202 43.36 3.92 8.45
CA VAL A 202 43.73 4.46 9.77
C VAL A 202 43.54 5.98 9.84
N LYS A 203 43.99 6.70 8.80
CA LYS A 203 43.85 8.16 8.70
C LYS A 203 42.39 8.56 8.51
N ALA A 204 41.64 7.83 7.69
CA ALA A 204 40.21 8.06 7.50
C ALA A 204 39.44 7.95 8.82
N MET A 205 39.77 6.96 9.65
CA MET A 205 39.16 6.79 10.96
C MET A 205 39.52 7.91 11.93
N ALA A 206 40.79 8.33 11.97
CA ALA A 206 41.20 9.45 12.81
C ALA A 206 40.51 10.77 12.41
N LEU A 207 40.37 11.02 11.10
CA LEU A 207 39.64 12.18 10.58
C LEU A 207 38.16 12.13 10.94
N LEU A 208 37.50 10.98 10.78
CA LEU A 208 36.06 10.82 11.10
C LEU A 208 35.76 10.80 12.60
N GLN A 209 36.76 10.51 13.45
CA GLN A 209 36.65 10.67 14.90
C GLN A 209 36.79 12.13 15.33
N HIS A 210 37.62 12.90 14.63
CA HIS A 210 37.84 14.31 14.97
C HIS A 210 36.77 15.24 14.38
N TYR A 211 36.32 14.99 13.15
CA TYR A 211 35.30 15.81 12.48
C TYR A 211 33.93 15.15 12.56
N THR A 212 32.94 15.88 13.10
CA THR A 212 31.57 15.41 13.27
C THR A 212 30.72 15.54 12.01
N SER A 213 31.33 15.89 10.88
CA SER A 213 30.70 15.82 9.55
C SER A 213 31.75 15.83 8.44
N ILE A 214 31.41 15.27 7.27
CA ILE A 214 32.25 15.40 6.07
C ILE A 214 32.39 16.88 5.64
N HIS A 215 31.35 17.69 5.84
CA HIS A 215 31.40 19.12 5.54
C HIS A 215 32.47 19.86 6.36
N GLN A 216 32.62 19.52 7.64
CA GLN A 216 33.70 20.08 8.47
C GLN A 216 35.08 19.63 7.98
N LEU A 217 35.23 18.36 7.61
CA LEU A 217 36.47 17.84 7.04
C LEU A 217 36.86 18.59 5.76
N CYS A 218 35.90 18.86 4.85
CA CYS A 218 36.17 19.60 3.62
C CYS A 218 36.66 21.03 3.89
N ASN A 219 36.13 21.69 4.92
CA ASN A 219 36.46 23.08 5.23
C ASN A 219 37.63 23.24 6.20
N ALA A 220 38.14 22.15 6.77
CA ALA A 220 39.21 22.14 7.76
C ALA A 220 40.47 22.87 7.28
N GLY A 221 41.10 23.60 8.20
CA GLY A 221 42.36 24.30 7.92
C GLY A 221 43.53 23.32 7.77
N THR A 222 44.54 23.68 6.98
CA THR A 222 45.73 22.83 6.77
C THR A 222 46.46 22.51 8.09
N GLN A 223 46.50 23.45 9.03
CA GLN A 223 47.13 23.28 10.34
C GLN A 223 46.39 22.27 11.23
N GLU A 224 45.05 22.26 11.19
CA GLU A 224 44.22 21.32 11.95
C GLU A 224 44.36 19.90 11.39
N LEU A 225 44.34 19.77 10.06
CA LEU A 225 44.55 18.48 9.38
C LEU A 225 45.95 17.91 9.66
N GLN A 226 46.97 18.77 9.74
CA GLN A 226 48.34 18.36 9.99
C GLN A 226 48.50 17.61 11.32
N GLN A 227 47.76 18.02 12.36
CA GLN A 227 47.82 17.37 13.68
C GLN A 227 47.35 15.91 13.65
N ILE A 228 46.56 15.54 12.64
CA ILE A 228 45.94 14.22 12.51
C ILE A 228 46.69 13.34 11.50
N VAL A 229 47.06 13.90 10.33
CA VAL A 229 47.56 13.12 9.19
C VAL A 229 48.97 13.50 8.72
N GLY A 230 49.60 14.49 9.35
CA GLY A 230 50.91 15.03 9.00
C GLY A 230 50.87 16.01 7.82
N GLN A 231 51.96 16.78 7.66
CA GLN A 231 52.04 17.92 6.72
C GLN A 231 51.71 17.57 5.26
N ALA A 232 52.39 16.56 4.71
CA ALA A 232 52.22 16.18 3.31
C ALA A 232 50.79 15.74 3.00
N THR A 233 50.19 14.93 3.89
CA THR A 233 48.80 14.47 3.71
C THR A 233 47.80 15.61 3.89
N ALA A 234 48.01 16.50 4.86
CA ALA A 234 47.13 17.65 5.09
C ALA A 234 47.07 18.57 3.86
N GLN A 235 48.21 18.82 3.22
CA GLN A 235 48.27 19.59 1.97
C GLN A 235 47.54 18.88 0.82
N HIS A 236 47.70 17.56 0.68
CA HIS A 236 46.98 16.79 -0.34
C HIS A 236 45.45 16.82 -0.13
N ILE A 237 44.98 16.68 1.12
CA ILE A 237 43.55 16.76 1.44
C ILE A 237 43.01 18.14 1.10
N ARG A 238 43.71 19.21 1.51
CA ARG A 238 43.27 20.60 1.22
C ARG A 238 43.24 20.87 -0.28
N ASN A 239 44.27 20.44 -1.01
CA ASN A 239 44.34 20.57 -2.47
C ASN A 239 43.23 19.76 -3.16
N PHE A 240 42.92 18.55 -2.68
CA PHE A 240 41.86 17.71 -3.22
C PHE A 240 40.48 18.38 -3.16
N PHE A 241 40.18 19.13 -2.09
CA PHE A 241 38.88 19.80 -1.94
C PHE A 241 38.81 21.20 -2.55
N HIS A 242 39.92 21.95 -2.60
CA HIS A 242 39.90 23.37 -2.97
C HIS A 242 40.58 23.70 -4.30
N ASN A 243 41.28 22.74 -4.92
CA ASN A 243 41.85 22.97 -6.23
C ASN A 243 40.88 22.43 -7.29
N PRO A 244 40.23 23.29 -8.09
CA PRO A 244 39.39 22.82 -9.18
C PRO A 244 40.27 22.04 -10.16
N LEU A 245 39.80 20.85 -10.55
CA LEU A 245 40.44 20.04 -11.58
C LEU A 245 40.49 20.87 -12.87
N VAL A 246 41.70 21.18 -13.33
CA VAL A 246 41.97 21.70 -14.69
C VAL A 246 41.90 20.55 -15.68
#